data_AF-N4WXD9-F1
#
_entry.id   AF-N4WXD9-F1
#
_cell.length_a   1.000
_cell.length_b   1.000
_cell.length_c   1.000
_cell.angle_alpha   90.00
_cell.angle_beta   90.00
_cell.angle_gamma   90.00
#
_symmetry.space_group_name_H-M   'P 1'
#
loop_
_entity.id
_entity.type
_entity.pdbx_description
1 polymer ?
#
loop_
_entity_poly.entity_id
_entity_poly.type
_entity_poly.pdbx_seq_one_letter_code
_entity_poly.pdbx_strand_id
1 'polypeptide(L)' 'MLYDNQHKNEEGLNKILSYKASMGKGLSKTLLSMFPGIEPTVRNLVLPTKDFNPF' A
#
# COMPACT_ATOMS: atom_id res chain seq x y z
N MET A 1 1.65 -2.40 -12.49
CA MET A 1 1.66 -1.16 -11.67
C MET A 1 2.93 -0.33 -11.83
N LEU A 2 4.09 -0.78 -11.33
CA LEU A 2 5.38 -0.12 -11.64
C LEU A 2 5.92 -0.59 -13.01
N TYR A 3 5.97 -1.90 -13.24
CA TYR A 3 6.45 -2.51 -14.49
C TYR A 3 5.66 -2.08 -15.73
N ASP A 4 4.34 -1.94 -15.60
CA ASP A 4 3.46 -1.50 -16.69
C ASP A 4 3.32 0.04 -16.80
N ASN A 5 4.17 0.81 -16.10
CA ASN A 5 4.15 2.28 -16.06
C ASN A 5 2.83 2.93 -15.58
N GLN A 6 1.89 2.16 -15.01
CA GLN A 6 0.60 2.67 -14.55
C GLN A 6 0.74 3.75 -13.46
N HIS A 7 1.82 3.73 -12.68
CA HIS A 7 2.12 4.76 -11.67
C HIS A 7 2.23 6.20 -12.21
N LYS A 8 2.35 6.38 -13.54
CA LYS A 8 2.45 7.70 -14.18
C LYS A 8 1.10 8.38 -14.35
N ASN A 9 0.00 7.66 -14.18
CA ASN A 9 -1.35 8.23 -14.21
C ASN A 9 -1.92 8.35 -12.80
N GLU A 10 -2.99 9.14 -12.66
CA GLU A 10 -3.61 9.45 -11.37
C GLU A 10 -4.10 8.20 -10.65
N GLU A 11 -4.77 7.29 -11.35
CA GLU A 11 -5.28 6.03 -10.77
C GLU A 11 -4.14 5.19 -10.18
N GLY A 12 -3.05 5.03 -10.94
CA GLY A 12 -1.87 4.33 -10.49
C GLY A 12 -1.20 5.02 -9.31
N LEU A 13 -1.07 6.35 -9.35
CA LEU A 13 -0.51 7.10 -8.22
C LEU A 13 -1.37 6.92 -6.95
N ASN A 14 -2.69 7.05 -7.05
CA ASN A 14 -3.63 6.90 -5.94
C ASN A 14 -3.56 5.50 -5.33
N LYS A 15 -3.41 4.48 -6.17
CA LYS A 15 -3.28 3.10 -5.71
C LYS A 15 -1.93 2.85 -5.02
N ILE A 16 -0.83 3.51 -5.45
CA ILE A 16 0.45 3.48 -4.70
C ILE A 16 0.27 4.12 -3.32
N LEU A 17 -0.39 5.29 -3.26
CA LEU A 17 -0.64 5.98 -2.02
C LEU A 17 -1.49 5.15 -1.06
N SER A 18 -2.49 4.43 -1.58
CA SER A 18 -3.33 3.52 -0.79
C SER A 18 -2.53 2.36 -0.18
N TYR A 19 -1.59 1.77 -0.93
CA TYR A 19 -0.65 0.79 -0.37
C TYR A 19 0.29 1.41 0.67
N LYS A 20 0.84 2.59 0.37
CA LYS A 20 1.76 3.29 1.28
C LYS A 20 1.09 3.67 2.60
N ALA A 21 -0.18 4.05 2.57
CA ALA A 21 -0.98 4.35 3.76
C ALA A 21 -1.07 3.15 4.72
N SER A 22 -1.08 1.92 4.19
CA SER A 22 -1.09 0.68 4.99
C SER A 22 0.30 0.14 5.35
N MET A 23 1.36 0.88 5.03
CA MET A 23 2.75 0.46 5.25
C MET A 23 3.43 1.28 6.35
N GLY A 24 3.96 0.59 7.36
CA GLY A 24 4.73 1.22 8.43
C GLY A 24 3.90 2.27 9.18
N LYS A 25 4.35 3.54 9.15
CA LYS A 25 3.63 4.68 9.76
C LYS A 25 2.59 5.33 8.85
N GLY A 26 2.31 4.76 7.67
CA GLY A 26 1.38 5.31 6.69
C GLY A 26 1.94 6.51 5.91
N LEU A 27 1.05 7.47 5.59
CA LEU A 27 1.35 8.71 4.85
C LEU A 27 1.79 9.84 5.79
N SER A 28 2.64 10.74 5.28
CA SER A 28 3.02 11.96 6.02
C SER A 28 1.89 12.98 6.04
N LYS A 29 1.93 13.94 6.96
CA LYS A 29 0.94 15.03 7.04
C LYS A 29 0.83 15.81 5.73
N THR A 30 1.96 16.10 5.09
CA THR A 30 2.01 16.78 3.80
C THR A 30 1.32 15.98 2.70
N LEU A 31 1.52 14.66 2.66
CA LEU A 31 0.86 13.80 1.69
C LEU A 31 -0.64 13.71 1.93
N LEU A 32 -1.09 13.61 3.19
CA LEU A 32 -2.51 13.64 3.53
C LEU A 32 -3.19 14.95 3.11
N SER A 33 -2.50 16.08 3.26
CA SER A 33 -3.05 17.38 2.82
C SER A 33 -3.11 17.51 1.29
N MET A 34 -2.17 16.91 0.57
CA MET A 34 -2.13 16.96 -0.90
C MET A 34 -3.08 15.95 -1.56
N PHE A 35 -3.31 14.80 -0.91
CA PHE A 35 -4.14 13.71 -1.40
C PHE A 35 -5.24 13.37 -0.38
N PRO A 36 -6.22 14.28 -0.19
CA PRO A 36 -7.33 14.02 0.71
C PRO A 36 -8.18 12.86 0.18
N GLY A 37 -8.62 11.96 1.07
CA GLY A 37 -9.51 10.85 0.71
C GLY A 37 -8.82 9.57 0.20
N ILE A 38 -7.50 9.47 0.30
CA ILE A 38 -6.81 8.18 0.09
C ILE A 38 -7.14 7.22 1.24
N GLU A 39 -7.80 6.12 0.91
CA GLU A 39 -8.10 5.05 1.85
C GLU A 39 -6.96 4.01 1.89
N PRO A 40 -6.52 3.57 3.08
CA PRO A 40 -5.51 2.53 3.19
C PRO A 40 -5.98 1.19 2.61
N THR A 41 -5.14 0.53 1.82
CA THR A 41 -5.44 -0.82 1.31
C THR A 41 -5.54 -1.83 2.44
N VAL A 42 -6.53 -2.73 2.39
CA VAL A 42 -6.69 -3.83 3.37
C VAL A 42 -5.43 -4.71 3.38
N ARG A 43 -4.86 -4.91 4.58
CA ARG A 43 -3.73 -5.81 4.80
C ARG A 43 -4.21 -7.07 5.50
N ASN A 44 -4.42 -8.13 4.72
CA ASN A 44 -4.76 -9.45 5.28
C ASN A 44 -3.55 -10.01 6.01
N LEU A 45 -3.71 -10.33 7.30
CA LEU A 45 -2.70 -11.03 8.07
C LEU A 45 -2.74 -12.50 7.67
N VAL A 46 -1.67 -12.99 7.04
CA VAL A 46 -1.45 -14.43 6.91
C VAL A 46 -0.92 -14.89 8.26
N LEU A 47 -1.74 -15.64 9.00
CA LEU A 47 -1.28 -16.27 10.22
C LEU A 47 -0.16 -17.25 9.86
N PRO A 48 0.96 -17.27 10.61
CA PRO A 48 1.97 -18.28 10.39
C PRO A 48 1.33 -19.66 10.60
N THR A 49 1.18 -20.42 9.52
CA THR A 49 0.86 -21.84 9.61
C THR A 49 2.01 -22.49 10.38
N LYS A 50 1.68 -23.26 11.42
CA LYS A 50 2.64 -23.94 12.31
C LYS A 50 3.62 -24.88 11.58
N ASP A 51 3.43 -25.08 10.27
CA ASP A 51 4.01 -26.18 9.49
C ASP A 51 5.10 -25.75 8.51
N PHE A 52 5.75 -24.59 8.71
CA PHE A 52 6.98 -24.30 7.96
C PHE A 52 8.12 -25.14 8.57
N ASN A 53 8.19 -26.42 8.19
CA ASN A 53 9.36 -27.27 8.41
C ASN A 53 10.22 -27.31 7.14
N PRO A 54 11.29 -26.51 7.05
CA PRO A 54 12.22 -26.55 5.92
C PRO A 54 13.33 -27.61 6.07
N PHE A 55 13.21 -28.53 7.04
CA PHE A 55 14.15 -29.62 7.32
C PHE A 55 13.55 -31.00 7.06
#